data_AF-A0AAV8YY31-F1
#
_entry.id   AF-A0AAV8YY31-F1
#
_cell.length_a   1.000
_cell.length_b   1.000
_cell.length_c   1.000
_cell.angle_alpha   90.00
_cell.angle_beta   90.00
_cell.angle_gamma   90.00
#
_symmetry.space_group_name_H-M   'P 1'
#
loop_
_entity.id
_entity.type
_entity.pdbx_description
1 polymer ?
#
loop_
_entity_poly.entity_id
_entity_poly.type
_entity_poly.pdbx_seq_one_letter_code
_entity_poly.pdbx_strand_id
1 'polypeptide(L)' 'MKSAAGYLKHSVYVNKPTSIDDLKNRIRYEIQKILAELIRNIVLEIESRLGYCQEVNEPQFEHLLKISLG' A
#
# COMPACT_ATOMS: atom_id res chain seq x y z
N MET A 1 4.39 2.59 -7.19
CA MET A 1 3.48 1.49 -6.79
C MET A 1 2.66 1.95 -5.59
N LYS A 2 1.39 1.54 -5.47
CA LYS A 2 0.49 1.93 -4.37
C LYS A 2 0.39 0.74 -3.39
N SER A 3 0.79 0.93 -2.13
CA SER A 3 0.57 -0.04 -1.05
C SER A 3 -0.93 -0.32 -0.86
N ALA A 4 -1.35 -1.41 -0.20
CA ALA A 4 -2.78 -1.67 0.06
C ALA A 4 -3.47 -0.49 0.74
N ALA A 5 -2.83 0.12 1.74
CA ALA A 5 -3.36 1.32 2.39
C ALA A 5 -3.46 2.50 1.42
N GLY A 6 -2.47 2.69 0.54
CA GLY A 6 -2.51 3.70 -0.52
C GLY A 6 -3.60 3.45 -1.56
N TYR A 7 -3.82 2.19 -1.94
CA TYR A 7 -4.90 1.75 -2.82
C TYR A 7 -6.26 2.00 -2.17
N LEU A 8 -6.47 1.53 -0.93
CA LEU A 8 -7.72 1.73 -0.20
C LEU A 8 -8.05 3.21 -0.05
N LYS A 9 -7.07 4.02 0.37
CA LYS A 9 -7.23 5.47 0.46
C LYS A 9 -7.63 6.06 -0.88
N HIS A 10 -6.98 5.65 -1.97
CA HIS A 10 -7.31 6.14 -3.30
C HIS A 10 -8.73 5.74 -3.71
N SER A 11 -9.07 4.44 -3.66
CA SER A 11 -10.35 3.89 -4.09
C SER A 11 -11.53 4.42 -3.28
N VAL A 12 -11.40 4.49 -1.95
CA VAL A 12 -12.48 4.96 -1.06
C VAL A 12 -12.75 6.46 -1.23
N TYR A 13 -11.71 7.25 -1.53
CA TYR A 13 -11.82 8.70 -1.68
C TYR A 13 -11.94 9.19 -3.13
N VAL A 14 -12.05 8.30 -4.14
CA VAL A 14 -12.40 8.71 -5.51
C VAL A 14 -13.64 9.59 -5.51
N ASN A 15 -14.66 9.17 -4.75
CA ASN A 15 -15.81 9.99 -4.41
C ASN A 15 -15.79 10.22 -2.90
N LYS A 16 -15.80 11.48 -2.46
CA LYS A 16 -15.80 11.80 -1.02
C LYS A 16 -16.97 11.09 -0.32
N PRO A 17 -16.74 10.33 0.77
CA PRO A 17 -17.81 9.69 1.52
C PRO A 17 -18.74 10.73 2.14
N THR A 18 -20.03 10.42 2.20
CA THR A 18 -21.07 11.34 2.70
C THR A 18 -21.34 11.21 4.20
N SER A 19 -20.92 10.09 4.81
CA SER A 19 -21.02 9.83 6.24
C SER A 19 -19.93 8.88 6.71
N ILE A 20 -19.80 8.72 8.03
CA ILE A 20 -18.89 7.73 8.63
C ILE A 20 -19.30 6.30 8.26
N ASP A 21 -20.60 6.01 8.19
CA ASP A 21 -21.08 4.67 7.83
C ASP A 21 -20.85 4.35 6.36
N ASP A 22 -21.03 5.33 5.47
CA ASP A 22 -20.66 5.21 4.06
C ASP A 22 -19.15 4.94 3.91
N LEU A 23 -18.30 5.69 4.63
CA LEU A 23 -16.86 5.47 4.66
C LEU A 23 -16.52 4.04 5.11
N LYS A 24 -17.09 3.58 6.22
CA LYS A 24 -16.85 2.22 6.74
C LYS A 24 -17.28 1.13 5.75
N ASN A 25 -18.44 1.30 5.11
CA ASN A 25 -18.96 0.34 4.14
C ASN A 25 -18.09 0.26 2.89
N ARG A 26 -17.62 1.40 2.38
CA ARG A 26 -16.68 1.45 1.25
C ARG A 26 -15.35 0.79 1.58
N ILE A 27 -14.80 1.03 2.77
CA ILE A 27 -13.56 0.37 3.21
C ILE A 27 -13.75 -1.15 3.20
N ARG A 28 -14.83 -1.67 3.79
CA ARG A 28 -15.09 -3.12 3.81
C ARG A 28 -15.25 -3.69 2.41
N TYR A 29 -16.00 -3.00 1.55
CA TYR A 29 -16.23 -3.41 0.16
C TYR A 29 -14.93 -3.46 -0.64
N GLU A 30 -14.09 -2.43 -0.53
CA GLU A 30 -12.80 -2.41 -1.22
C GLU A 30 -11.82 -3.44 -0.65
N ILE A 31 -11.83 -3.69 0.67
CA ILE A 31 -11.05 -4.79 1.28
C ILE A 31 -11.50 -6.16 0.74
N GLN A 32 -12.80 -6.39 0.56
CA GLN A 32 -13.30 -7.64 -0.01
C GLN A 32 -12.88 -7.84 -1.48
N LYS A 33 -12.60 -6.75 -2.20
CA LYS A 33 -12.07 -6.81 -3.57
C LYS A 33 -10.55 -7.01 -3.64
N ILE A 34 -9.85 -6.88 -2.52
CA ILE A 34 -8.40 -7.09 -2.49
C ILE A 34 -8.13 -8.55 -2.85
N LEU A 35 -7.62 -8.76 -4.06
CA LEU A 35 -7.26 -10.07 -4.58
C LEU A 35 -6.10 -10.65 -3.77
N ALA A 36 -6.02 -11.97 -3.69
CA ALA A 36 -4.87 -12.68 -3.11
C ALA A 36 -3.52 -12.25 -3.74
N GLU A 37 -3.54 -11.81 -4.99
CA GLU A 37 -2.38 -11.25 -5.68
C GLU A 37 -1.86 -9.95 -5.05
N LEU A 38 -2.74 -9.04 -4.62
CA LEU A 38 -2.32 -7.81 -3.96
C LEU A 38 -1.69 -8.12 -2.59
N ILE A 39 -2.22 -9.13 -1.87
CA ILE A 39 -1.64 -9.60 -0.61
C ILE A 39 -0.22 -10.14 -0.85
N ARG A 40 -0.02 -10.97 -1.88
CA ARG A 40 1.31 -11.46 -2.25
C ARG A 40 2.29 -10.31 -2.56
N ASN A 41 1.84 -9.32 -3.32
CA ASN A 41 2.67 -8.16 -3.67
C ASN A 41 3.09 -7.35 -2.43
N ILE A 42 2.22 -7.24 -1.42
CA ILE A 42 2.56 -6.56 -0.15
C ILE A 42 3.62 -7.33 0.64
N VAL A 43 3.50 -8.66 0.70
CA VAL A 43 4.50 -9.50 1.40
C VAL A 43 5.86 -9.33 0.73
N LEU A 44 5.92 -9.41 -0.60
CA LEU A 44 7.14 -9.19 -1.37
C LEU A 44 7.72 -7.78 -1.17
N GLU A 45 6.85 -6.75 -1.08
CA GLU A 45 7.28 -5.37 -0.82
C GLU A 45 7.93 -5.24 0.58
N ILE A 46 7.35 -5.89 1.60
CA ILE A 46 7.89 -5.88 2.97
C ILE A 46 9.26 -6.57 3.00
N GLU A 47 9.39 -7.74 2.38
CA GLU A 47 10.66 -8.48 2.31
C GLU A 47 11.74 -7.66 1.61
N SER A 48 11.42 -7.04 0.47
CA SER A 48 12.32 -6.15 -0.26
C SER A 48 12.75 -4.96 0.60
N ARG A 49 11.80 -4.27 1.23
CA ARG A 49 12.08 -3.12 2.12
C ARG A 49 12.93 -3.53 3.33
N LEU A 50 12.72 -4.72 3.88
CA LEU A 50 13.52 -5.24 4.98
C LEU A 50 14.98 -5.46 4.55
N GLY A 51 15.19 -6.07 3.37
CA GLY A 51 16.52 -6.25 2.79
C GLY A 51 17.24 -4.92 2.59
N TYR A 52 16.56 -3.93 2.00
CA TYR A 52 17.13 -2.58 1.85
C TYR A 52 17.46 -1.91 3.19
N CYS A 53 16.60 -2.05 4.19
CA CYS A 53 16.85 -1.51 5.53
C CYS A 53 18.11 -2.13 6.16
N GLN A 54 18.32 -3.44 5.99
CA GLN A 54 19.50 -4.15 6.48
C GLN A 54 20.78 -3.75 5.74
N GLU A 55 20.72 -3.53 4.43
CA GLU A 55 21.87 -3.18 3.60
C GLU A 55 22.33 -1.73 3.85
N VAL A 56 21.38 -0.80 3.93
CA VAL A 56 21.68 0.64 4.02
C VAL A 56 21.91 1.06 5.47
N ASN A 57 21.35 0.33 6.45
CA ASN A 57 21.45 0.61 7.89
C ASN A 57 21.05 2.06 8.25
N GLU A 58 20.19 2.66 7.43
CA GLU A 58 19.72 4.04 7.51
C GLU A 58 18.25 4.08 7.97
N PRO A 59 17.84 5.08 8.78
CA PRO A 59 16.47 5.21 9.27
C PRO A 59 15.43 5.47 8.15
N GLN A 60 15.86 6.03 7.01
CA GLN A 60 15.01 6.34 5.86
C GLN A 60 15.72 6.03 4.54
N PHE A 61 15.26 5.00 3.82
CA PHE A 61 15.87 4.54 2.56
C PHE A 61 14.96 4.74 1.35
N GLU A 62 13.83 5.43 1.51
CA GLU A 62 12.78 5.55 0.48
C GLU A 62 13.22 6.33 -0.77
N HIS A 63 14.23 7.18 -0.63
CA HIS A 63 14.87 7.88 -1.73
C HIS A 63 15.73 6.94 -2.60
N LEU A 64 16.25 5.84 -2.03
CA LEU A 64 17.06 4.83 -2.73
C LEU A 64 16.20 3.86 -3.55
N LEU A 65 14.97 3.60 -3.09
CA LEU A 65 14.00 2.74 -3.78
C LEU A 65 13.57 3.27 -5.16
N LYS A 66 13.82 4.54 -5.48
CA LYS A 66 13.44 5.17 -6.76
C LYS A 66 14.50 5.07 -7.87
N ILE A 67 15.72 4.62 -7.56
CA ILE A 67 16.85 4.63 -8.51
C ILE A 67 17.04 3.27 -9.21
N SER A 68 16.46 2.17 -8.71
CA SER A 68 16.75 0.81 -9.15
C SER A 68 15.83 0.23 -10.25
N LEU A 69 15.22 1.07 -11.08
CA LEU A 69 14.50 0.60 -12.29
C LEU A 69 14.82 1.50 -13.48
N GLY A 70 16.09 1.43 -13.90
CA GLY A 70 16.53 1.67 -15.27
C GLY A 70 16.91 0.34 -15.89
#